data_AF-A0AAU5VQ86-F1
#
_entry.id   AF-A0AAU5VQ86-F1
#
_cell.length_a   1.000
_cell.length_b   1.000
_cell.length_c   1.000
_cell.angle_alpha   90.00
_cell.angle_beta   90.00
_cell.angle_gamma   90.00
#
_symmetry.space_group_name_H-M   'P 1'
#
loop_
_entity.id
_entity.type
_entity.pdbx_description
1 polymer ?
#
loop_
_entity_poly.entity_id
_entity_poly.type
_entity_poly.pdbx_seq_one_letter_code
_entity_poly.pdbx_strand_id
1 'polypeptide(L)' 'MNTFNQHPDQAFRARELHELPDMPTDEAAVNITRSRLVRLLRQGFLTQPERGRYQKQT' A
#
# COMPACT_ATOMS: atom_id res chain seq x y z
N MET A 1 -6.40 2.03 12.70
CA MET A 1 -5.73 3.23 12.16
C MET A 1 -4.98 2.79 10.90
N ASN A 2 -5.08 3.51 9.78
CA ASN A 2 -4.51 3.07 8.50
C ASN A 2 -3.05 3.56 8.42
N THR A 3 -2.07 2.69 8.17
CA THR A 3 -0.62 3.01 8.22
C THR A 3 -0.25 4.23 7.37
N PHE A 4 -0.88 4.40 6.21
CA PHE A 4 -0.73 5.59 5.36
C PHE A 4 -1.10 6.92 6.03
N ASN A 5 -2.05 6.90 6.96
CA ASN A 5 -2.46 8.11 7.69
C ASN A 5 -1.51 8.44 8.84
N GLN A 6 -0.76 7.44 9.34
CA GLN A 6 0.26 7.64 10.37
C GLN A 6 1.60 8.09 9.77
N HIS A 7 1.89 7.66 8.55
CA HIS A 7 3.14 7.96 7.86
C HIS A 7 2.85 8.44 6.42
N PRO A 8 2.32 9.66 6.23
CA PRO A 8 1.96 10.17 4.90
C PRO A 8 3.18 10.29 3.97
N ASP A 9 4.34 10.65 4.54
CA ASP A 9 5.58 10.83 3.79
C ASP A 9 6.35 9.52 3.54
N GLN A 10 5.86 8.37 4.02
CA GLN A 10 6.56 7.09 3.87
C GLN A 10 6.00 6.28 2.69
N ALA A 11 6.92 5.76 1.86
CA ALA A 11 6.58 4.89 0.74
C ALA A 11 6.67 3.40 1.13
N PHE A 12 5.54 2.69 1.02
CA PHE A 12 5.41 1.28 1.42
C PHE A 12 5.22 0.35 0.24
N ARG A 13 5.72 -0.88 0.34
CA ARG A 13 5.36 -2.00 -0.54
C ARG A 13 4.05 -2.63 -0.08
N ALA A 14 3.39 -3.32 -1.01
CA ALA A 14 2.16 -4.06 -0.72
C ALA A 14 2.34 -5.09 0.41
N ARG A 15 3.50 -5.75 0.48
CA ARG A 15 3.82 -6.73 1.53
C ARG A 15 3.94 -6.08 2.92
N GLU A 16 4.64 -4.96 3.01
CA GLU A 16 4.80 -4.21 4.28
C GLU A 16 3.44 -3.74 4.83
N LEU A 17 2.53 -3.33 3.94
CA LEU A 17 1.16 -2.97 4.31
C LEU A 17 0.29 -4.17 4.70
N HIS A 18 0.65 -5.36 4.23
CA HIS A 18 -0.05 -6.61 4.51
C HIS A 18 0.47 -7.31 5.77
N GLU A 19 1.71 -7.06 6.18
CA GLU A 19 2.30 -7.62 7.41
C GLU A 19 1.82 -6.88 8.68
N LEU A 20 1.33 -5.65 8.54
CA LEU A 20 0.72 -4.87 9.63
C LEU A 20 -0.68 -5.34 10.09
N PRO A 21 -1.56 -5.87 9.23
CA PRO A 21 -2.89 -6.34 9.64
C PRO A 21 -2.97 -7.74 10.29
N ASP A 22 -1.88 -8.34 10.80
CA ASP A 22 -1.91 -9.69 11.41
C ASP A 22 -2.50 -10.78 10.47
N MET A 23 -2.41 -10.54 9.16
CA MET A 23 -3.07 -11.35 8.13
C MET A 23 -2.05 -12.30 7.48
N PRO A 24 -2.38 -13.58 7.22
CA PRO A 24 -1.43 -14.55 6.67
C PRO A 24 -0.82 -14.04 5.37
N THR A 25 0.51 -14.03 5.31
CA THR A 25 1.32 -13.48 4.22
C THR A 25 1.29 -14.35 2.95
N ASP A 26 0.17 -15.02 2.67
CA ASP A 26 -0.01 -15.78 1.45
C ASP A 26 0.01 -14.84 0.23
N GLU A 27 0.62 -15.30 -0.86
CA GLU A 27 0.85 -14.50 -2.06
C GLU A 27 -0.46 -13.98 -2.67
N ALA A 28 -1.56 -14.73 -2.55
CA ALA A 28 -2.87 -14.30 -3.02
C ALA A 28 -3.35 -13.03 -2.29
N ALA A 29 -3.15 -12.95 -0.97
CA ALA A 29 -3.58 -11.82 -0.15
C ALA A 29 -2.72 -10.56 -0.41
N VAL A 30 -1.41 -10.76 -0.64
CA VAL A 30 -0.51 -9.69 -1.10
C VAL A 30 -0.92 -9.16 -2.47
N ASN A 31 -1.33 -10.04 -3.40
CA ASN A 31 -1.78 -9.65 -4.75
C ASN A 31 -3.10 -8.86 -4.73
N ILE A 32 -4.04 -9.20 -3.85
CA ILE A 32 -5.27 -8.42 -3.63
C ILE A 32 -4.91 -7.01 -3.12
N THR A 33 -4.00 -6.94 -2.14
CA THR A 33 -3.53 -5.67 -1.59
C THR A 33 -2.84 -4.83 -2.66
N ARG A 34 -1.95 -5.42 -3.45
CA ARG A 34 -1.32 -4.75 -4.61
C ARG A 34 -2.36 -4.22 -5.60
N SER A 35 -3.37 -5.01 -5.93
CA SER A 35 -4.43 -4.61 -6.87
C SER A 35 -5.23 -3.42 -6.34
N ARG A 36 -5.55 -3.42 -5.04
CA ARG A 36 -6.21 -2.29 -4.36
C ARG A 36 -5.33 -1.04 -4.37
N LEU A 37 -4.03 -1.17 -4.11
CA LEU A 37 -3.09 -0.06 -4.15
C LEU A 37 -2.94 0.54 -5.55
N VAL A 38 -2.89 -0.30 -6.60
CA VAL A 38 -2.89 0.18 -7.99
C VAL A 38 -4.16 0.94 -8.32
N ARG A 39 -5.32 0.48 -7.83
CA ARG A 39 -6.58 1.20 -8.01
C ARG A 39 -6.55 2.58 -7.34
N LEU A 40 -6.08 2.65 -6.09
CA LEU A 40 -5.97 3.92 -5.35
C LEU A 40 -4.97 4.89 -5.99
N LEU A 41 -3.85 4.37 -6.53
CA LEU A 41 -2.90 5.14 -7.33
C LEU A 41 -3.57 5.76 -8.57
N ARG A 42 -4.36 4.96 -9.31
CA ARG A 42 -5.10 5.46 -10.49
C ARG A 42 -6.17 6.49 -10.15
N GLN A 43 -6.70 6.45 -8.93
CA GLN A 43 -7.68 7.41 -8.44
C GLN A 43 -7.03 8.70 -7.90
N GLY A 44 -5.70 8.78 -7.85
CA GLY A 44 -4.99 9.95 -7.31
C GLY A 44 -5.00 10.05 -5.79
N PHE A 45 -5.35 8.97 -5.08
CA PHE A 45 -5.22 8.95 -3.61
C PHE A 45 -3.79 8.62 -3.14
N LEU A 46 -3.03 7.94 -3.99
CA LEU A 46 -1.64 7.55 -3.73
C LEU A 46 -0.75 8.08 -4.84
N THR A 47 0.52 8.24 -4.52
CA THR A 47 1.60 8.46 -5.48
C THR A 47 2.50 7.23 -5.54
N GLN A 48 3.24 7.07 -6.64
CA GLN A 48 4.21 5.99 -6.81
C GLN A 48 5.60 6.61 -7.00
N PRO A 49 6.33 6.89 -5.90
CA PRO A 49 7.67 7.47 -5.99
C PRO A 49 8.69 6.48 -6.58
N GLU A 50 8.50 5.19 -6.37
CA GLU A 50 9.33 4.11 -6.92
C GLU A 50 8.44 2.95 -7.37
N ARG A 51 8.89 2.17 -8.37
CA ARG A 51 8.14 1.02 -8.88
C ARG A 51 7.80 0.06 -7.73
N GLY A 52 6.52 -0.18 -7.52
CA GLY A 52 6.03 -1.11 -6.48
C GLY A 52 6.02 -0.54 -5.06
N ARG A 53 6.28 0.77 -4.89
CA ARG A 53 6.08 1.50 -3.64
C ARG A 53 4.95 2.51 -3.79
N TYR A 54 4.17 2.66 -2.73
CA TYR A 54 3.00 3.54 -2.70
C TYR A 54 3.13 4.48 -1.51
N GLN A 55 2.85 5.75 -1.74
CA GLN A 55 2.86 6.81 -0.73
C GLN A 55 1.52 7.54 -0.76
N LYS A 56 1.10 8.12 0.37
CA LYS A 56 -0.14 8.90 0.41
C LYS A 56 0.06 10.18 -0.37
N GLN A 57 -0.92 10.55 -1.20
CA GLN A 57 -0.95 11.89 -1.78
C GLN A 57 -1.44 12.86 -0.69
N THR A 58 -0.56 13.76 -0.26
CA THR A 58 -0.86 14.82 0.72
C THR A 58 -1.46 16.04 0.02
#